data_AF-A0A1C5W5G1-F1
#
_entry.id   AF-A0A1C5W5G1-F1
#
_cell.length_a   1.000
_cell.length_b   1.000
_cell.length_c   1.000
_cell.angle_alpha   90.00
_cell.angle_beta   90.00
_cell.angle_gamma   90.00
#
_symmetry.space_group_name_H-M   'P 1'
#
loop_
_entity.id
_entity.type
_entity.pdbx_description
1 polymer ?
#
loop_
_entity_poly.entity_id
_entity_poly.type
_entity_poly.pdbx_seq_one_letter_code
_entity_poly.pdbx_strand_id
1 'polypeptide(L)'
;MQISSAAILLFGKNPQLYFPRARVRFIRYEGTEERVGTQMNVIKDVIFEGNILKMITDAVAYPDTQIKEKTYLGEDGLFVTEEEYPKFVRQEIIVNAVTHRDYSIRGTDIQIKMFDDRIVVESYRDL
;
A
#
# COMPACT_ATOMS: atom_id res chain seq x y z
N MET A 1 31.00 4.87 -16.23
CA MET A 1 29.89 3.89 -16.23
C MET A 1 28.69 4.54 -15.58
N GLN A 2 27.73 5.05 -16.36
CA GLN A 2 26.50 5.65 -15.81
C GLN A 2 25.53 4.52 -15.48
N ILE A 3 25.29 4.28 -14.19
CA ILE A 3 24.20 3.40 -13.76
C ILE A 3 22.91 4.21 -13.92
N SER A 4 21.91 3.67 -14.63
CA SER A 4 20.63 4.35 -14.78
C SER A 4 19.89 4.37 -13.44
N SER A 5 19.18 5.47 -13.16
CA SER A 5 18.34 5.59 -11.96
C SER A 5 17.34 4.43 -11.84
N ALA A 6 16.81 3.98 -12.98
CA ALA A 6 15.95 2.80 -13.06
C ALA A 6 16.65 1.52 -12.58
N ALA A 7 17.91 1.28 -12.94
CA ALA A 7 18.64 0.11 -12.49
C ALA A 7 18.87 0.10 -10.96
N ILE A 8 19.11 1.27 -10.37
CA ILE A 8 19.23 1.42 -8.91
C ILE A 8 17.89 1.14 -8.23
N LEU A 9 16.79 1.67 -8.76
CA LEU A 9 15.45 1.46 -8.19
C LEU A 9 14.95 0.02 -8.32
N LEU A 10 15.29 -0.67 -9.42
CA LEU A 10 14.81 -2.02 -9.70
C LEU A 10 15.67 -3.11 -9.03
N PHE A 11 16.99 -2.92 -8.96
CA PHE A 11 17.94 -3.94 -8.50
C PHE A 11 18.80 -3.53 -7.29
N GLY A 12 18.77 -2.26 -6.90
CA GLY A 12 19.50 -1.77 -5.74
C GLY A 12 18.96 -2.40 -4.45
N LYS A 13 19.87 -2.80 -3.55
CA LYS A 13 19.47 -3.35 -2.24
C LYS A 13 18.83 -2.29 -1.34
N ASN A 14 19.28 -1.04 -1.47
CA ASN A 14 18.77 0.10 -0.72
C ASN A 14 18.78 1.36 -1.61
N PRO A 15 17.82 1.48 -2.56
CA PRO A 15 17.74 2.64 -3.45
C PRO A 15 17.45 3.94 -2.70
N GLN A 16 16.92 3.88 -1.48
CA GLN A 16 16.59 5.05 -0.67
C GLN A 16 17.82 5.89 -0.29
N LEU A 17 19.03 5.32 -0.33
CA LEU A 17 20.29 6.09 -0.21
C LEU A 17 20.45 7.15 -1.32
N TYR A 18 19.92 6.87 -2.51
CA TYR A 18 19.97 7.77 -3.67
C TYR A 18 18.63 8.48 -3.89
N PHE A 19 17.52 7.84 -3.50
CA PHE A 19 16.16 8.33 -3.65
C PHE A 19 15.39 8.21 -2.33
N PRO A 20 15.62 9.09 -1.34
CA PRO A 20 15.04 8.96 0.00
C PRO A 20 13.51 8.89 0.06
N ARG A 21 12.82 9.39 -0.97
CA ARG A 21 11.35 9.39 -1.11
C ARG A 21 10.82 8.31 -2.08
N ALA A 22 11.68 7.36 -2.47
CA ALA A 22 11.25 6.18 -3.23
C ALA A 22 10.69 5.15 -2.24
N ARG A 23 9.59 5.47 -1.57
CA ARG A 23 8.94 4.61 -0.57
C ARG A 23 7.48 4.35 -0.92
N VAL A 24 6.91 3.34 -0.28
CA VAL A 24 5.46 3.12 -0.22
C VAL A 24 5.06 3.17 1.25
N ARG A 25 4.06 3.98 1.58
CA ARG A 25 3.53 4.10 2.94
C ARG A 25 2.11 3.57 2.97
N PHE A 26 1.82 2.70 3.92
CA PHE A 26 0.49 2.21 4.20
C PHE A 26 -0.01 2.83 5.51
N ILE A 27 -1.21 3.41 5.49
CA ILE A 27 -1.84 4.01 6.66
C ILE A 27 -3.24 3.41 6.81
N ARG A 28 -3.57 2.90 7.99
CA ARG A 28 -4.93 2.46 8.32
C ARG A 28 -5.56 3.45 9.29
N TYR A 29 -6.74 3.92 8.93
CA TYR A 29 -7.59 4.78 9.76
C TYR A 29 -8.76 3.96 10.31
N GLU A 30 -9.17 4.25 11.54
CA GLU A 30 -10.43 3.77 12.10
C GLU A 30 -11.58 4.68 11.68
N GLY A 31 -12.65 4.13 11.10
CA GLY A 31 -13.72 4.88 10.47
C GLY A 31 -13.47 5.20 8.99
N THR A 32 -14.27 6.12 8.44
CA THR A 32 -14.36 6.39 7.00
C THR A 32 -13.68 7.70 6.56
N GLU A 33 -13.07 8.45 7.48
CA GLU A 33 -12.48 9.77 7.24
C GLU A 33 -11.11 9.91 7.92
N GLU A 34 -10.22 10.72 7.35
CA GLU A 34 -8.95 11.08 7.97
C GLU A 34 -9.17 12.16 9.03
N ARG A 35 -8.84 11.86 10.29
CA ARG A 35 -8.91 12.81 11.41
C ARG A 35 -7.52 13.15 11.91
N VAL A 36 -7.35 14.40 12.35
CA VAL A 36 -6.05 14.96 12.78
C VAL A 36 -6.14 15.56 14.18
N GLY A 37 -4.98 15.87 14.77
CA GLY A 37 -4.89 16.49 16.09
C GLY A 37 -5.34 15.56 17.21
N THR A 38 -6.16 16.08 18.13
CA THR A 38 -6.69 15.31 19.27
C THR A 38 -7.66 14.19 18.87
N GLN A 39 -8.15 14.18 17.63
CA GLN A 39 -9.06 13.18 17.09
C GLN A 39 -8.37 12.20 16.12
N MET A 40 -7.03 12.18 16.09
CA MET A 40 -6.26 11.30 15.20
C MET A 40 -6.72 9.84 15.31
N ASN A 41 -7.12 9.27 14.19
CA ASN A 41 -7.70 7.92 14.10
C ASN A 41 -6.80 6.96 13.32
N VAL A 42 -5.50 7.26 13.20
CA VAL A 42 -4.53 6.34 12.60
C VAL A 42 -4.27 5.18 13.57
N ILE A 43 -4.57 3.97 13.12
CA ILE A 43 -4.36 2.74 13.90
C ILE A 43 -3.17 1.92 13.39
N LYS A 44 -2.71 2.17 12.15
CA LYS A 44 -1.45 1.63 11.60
C LYS A 44 -0.79 2.62 10.66
N ASP A 45 0.54 2.63 10.67
CA ASP A 45 1.40 3.39 9.77
C ASP A 45 2.66 2.57 9.50
N VAL A 46 2.85 2.15 8.25
CA VAL A 46 3.93 1.24 7.83
C VAL A 46 4.60 1.79 6.59
N ILE A 47 5.93 1.80 6.59
CA ILE A 47 6.74 2.22 5.46
C ILE A 47 7.45 1.00 4.88
N PHE A 48 7.27 0.79 3.58
CA PHE A 48 7.98 -0.21 2.79
C PHE A 48 9.15 0.45 2.05
N GLU A 49 10.33 -0.15 2.19
CA GLU A 49 11.58 0.27 1.58
C GLU A 49 12.25 -0.89 0.83
N GLY A 50 13.33 -0.59 0.11
CA GLY A 50 14.03 -1.54 -0.76
C GLY A 50 13.76 -1.25 -2.23
N ASN A 51 14.10 -2.21 -3.10
CA ASN A 51 13.80 -2.08 -4.52
C ASN A 51 12.30 -2.08 -4.81
N ILE A 52 11.93 -1.59 -5.99
CA ILE A 52 10.54 -1.49 -6.43
C ILE A 52 9.80 -2.82 -6.31
N LEU A 53 10.42 -3.94 -6.71
CA LEU A 53 9.77 -5.25 -6.67
C LEU A 53 9.40 -5.64 -5.24
N LYS A 54 10.34 -5.49 -4.30
CA LYS A 54 10.10 -5.76 -2.89
C LYS A 54 8.99 -4.87 -2.33
N MET A 55 9.05 -3.56 -2.60
CA MET A 55 8.04 -2.63 -2.12
C MET A 55 6.64 -2.98 -2.66
N ILE A 56 6.53 -3.38 -3.94
CA ILE A 56 5.25 -3.86 -4.51
C ILE A 56 4.78 -5.10 -3.76
N THR A 57 5.64 -6.12 -3.63
CA THR A 57 5.26 -7.38 -2.99
C THR A 57 4.79 -7.16 -1.55
N ASP A 58 5.54 -6.37 -0.78
CA ASP A 58 5.19 -6.07 0.61
C ASP A 58 3.89 -5.25 0.70
N ALA A 59 3.75 -4.22 -0.13
CA ALA A 59 2.58 -3.35 -0.12
C ALA A 59 1.31 -4.06 -0.59
N VAL A 60 1.42 -5.06 -1.46
CA VAL A 60 0.30 -5.91 -1.89
C VAL A 60 -0.07 -6.92 -0.80
N ALA A 61 0.90 -7.51 -0.11
CA ALA A 61 0.66 -8.54 0.90
C ALA A 61 0.18 -7.95 2.24
N TYR A 62 0.62 -6.75 2.61
CA TYR A 62 0.34 -6.18 3.92
C TYR A 62 -1.15 -5.90 4.19
N PRO A 63 -1.95 -5.35 3.25
CA PRO A 63 -3.37 -5.12 3.47
C PRO A 63 -4.15 -6.39 3.81
N ASP A 64 -3.75 -7.57 3.30
CA ASP A 64 -4.37 -8.85 3.67
C ASP A 64 -4.30 -9.10 5.19
N THR A 65 -3.22 -8.66 5.85
CA THR A 65 -3.05 -8.79 7.31
C THR A 65 -3.91 -7.83 8.12
N GLN A 66 -4.53 -6.84 7.47
CA GLN A 66 -5.30 -5.77 8.13
C GLN A 66 -6.80 -5.91 7.92
N ILE A 67 -7.24 -6.87 7.09
CA ILE A 67 -8.66 -7.14 6.85
C ILE A 67 -9.21 -7.93 8.03
N LYS A 68 -10.40 -7.56 8.49
CA LYS A 68 -11.14 -8.35 9.47
C LYS A 68 -11.74 -9.55 8.74
N GLU A 69 -11.17 -10.73 8.96
CA GLU A 69 -11.84 -11.98 8.58
C GLU A 69 -13.07 -12.15 9.46
N LYS A 70 -14.27 -12.00 8.88
CA LYS A 70 -15.51 -12.38 9.56
C LYS A 70 -15.76 -13.85 9.27
N THR A 71 -15.39 -14.70 10.23
CA THR A 71 -15.79 -16.11 10.21
C THR A 71 -17.11 -16.24 10.97
N TYR A 72 -18.17 -16.63 10.27
CA TYR A 72 -19.47 -16.90 10.85
C TYR A 72 -19.93 -18.33 10.50
N LEU A 73 -20.86 -18.87 11.31
CA LEU A 73 -21.46 -20.17 11.03
C LEU A 73 -22.62 -19.96 10.05
N GLY A 74 -22.51 -20.50 8.84
CA GLY A 74 -23.55 -20.49 7.82
C GLY A 74 -24.78 -21.31 8.24
N GLU A 75 -25.91 -21.07 7.59
CA GLU A 75 -27.18 -21.76 7.88
C GLU A 75 -27.12 -23.28 7.66
N ASP A 76 -26.16 -23.72 6.85
CA ASP A 76 -25.76 -25.09 6.53
C ASP A 76 -24.75 -25.69 7.53
N GLY A 77 -24.42 -24.96 8.61
CA GLY A 77 -23.53 -25.42 9.67
C GLY A 77 -22.04 -25.41 9.30
N LEU A 78 -21.68 -24.83 8.16
CA LEU A 78 -20.31 -24.66 7.71
C LEU A 78 -19.78 -23.29 8.14
N PHE A 79 -18.51 -23.20 8.49
CA PHE A 79 -17.85 -21.92 8.72
C PHE A 79 -17.63 -21.21 7.39
N VAL A 80 -18.22 -20.02 7.22
CA VAL A 80 -18.06 -19.16 6.05
C VAL A 80 -17.18 -17.97 6.46
N THR A 81 -16.10 -17.75 5.71
CA THR A 81 -15.25 -16.56 5.84
C THR A 81 -15.60 -15.62 4.69
N GLU A 82 -16.26 -14.50 4.99
CA GLU A 82 -16.43 -13.42 4.03
C GLU A 82 -15.30 -12.40 4.19
N GLU A 83 -14.50 -12.25 3.13
CA GLU A 83 -13.57 -11.13 3.00
C GLU A 83 -14.35 -9.86 2.64
N GLU A 84 -14.08 -8.76 3.34
CA GLU A 84 -14.71 -7.45 3.09
C GLU A 84 -14.44 -6.94 1.66
N TYR A 85 -13.30 -7.30 1.07
CA TYR A 85 -12.95 -7.02 -0.33
C TYR A 85 -12.25 -8.23 -0.97
N PRO A 86 -12.66 -8.66 -2.18
CA PRO A 86 -11.98 -9.74 -2.88
C PRO A 86 -10.49 -9.43 -3.04
N LYS A 87 -9.65 -10.39 -2.64
CA LYS A 87 -8.18 -10.30 -2.76
C LYS A 87 -7.70 -9.78 -4.13
N PHE A 88 -8.30 -10.23 -5.23
CA PHE A 88 -7.93 -9.83 -6.59
C PHE A 88 -8.04 -8.31 -6.83
N VAL A 89 -9.13 -7.67 -6.38
CA VAL A 89 -9.37 -6.23 -6.57
C VAL A 89 -8.32 -5.41 -5.83
N ARG A 90 -7.93 -5.85 -4.63
CA ARG A 90 -6.92 -5.18 -3.81
C ARG A 90 -5.53 -5.27 -4.45
N GLN A 91 -5.17 -6.46 -4.95
CA GLN A 91 -3.93 -6.65 -5.68
C GLN A 91 -3.86 -5.77 -6.93
N GLU A 92 -4.92 -5.74 -7.73
CA GLU A 92 -4.96 -4.97 -8.97
C GLU A 92 -4.82 -3.47 -8.73
N ILE A 93 -5.54 -2.90 -7.75
CA ILE A 93 -5.45 -1.46 -7.42
C ILE A 93 -4.04 -1.07 -6.97
N ILE A 94 -3.41 -1.88 -6.11
CA ILE A 94 -2.07 -1.58 -5.59
C ILE A 94 -1.02 -1.74 -6.69
N VAL A 95 -1.09 -2.83 -7.46
CA VAL A 95 -0.18 -3.04 -8.59
C VAL A 95 -0.32 -1.89 -9.58
N ASN A 96 -1.54 -1.54 -9.99
CA ASN A 96 -1.83 -0.44 -10.91
C ASN A 96 -1.25 0.89 -10.40
N ALA A 97 -1.42 1.21 -9.12
CA ALA A 97 -0.88 2.44 -8.55
C ALA A 97 0.65 2.48 -8.46
N VAL A 98 1.30 1.34 -8.24
CA VAL A 98 2.76 1.26 -8.19
C VAL A 98 3.38 1.19 -9.60
N THR A 99 2.77 0.46 -10.54
CA THR A 99 3.29 0.33 -11.92
C THR A 99 3.09 1.58 -12.75
N HIS A 100 1.96 2.27 -12.58
CA HIS A 100 1.68 3.54 -13.27
C HIS A 100 2.26 4.76 -12.55
N ARG A 101 3.08 4.55 -11.51
CA ARG A 101 3.95 5.59 -10.96
C ARG A 101 4.98 5.95 -12.01
N ASP A 102 5.05 7.24 -12.30
CA ASP A 102 6.12 7.78 -13.08
C ASP A 102 7.39 7.87 -12.20
N TYR A 103 8.26 6.88 -12.33
CA TYR A 103 9.55 6.85 -11.62
C TYR A 103 10.55 7.89 -12.15
N SER A 104 10.20 8.67 -13.17
CA SER A 104 10.95 9.87 -13.56
C SER A 104 10.69 11.06 -12.61
N ILE A 105 9.57 11.05 -11.88
CA ILE A 105 9.20 12.10 -10.93
C ILE A 105 9.98 11.88 -9.64
N ARG A 106 10.90 12.82 -9.37
CA ARG A 106 11.72 12.84 -8.16
C ARG A 106 10.87 13.16 -6.93
N GLY A 107 10.36 12.12 -6.28
CA GLY A 107 10.28 12.10 -4.82
C GLY A 107 8.97 12.51 -4.17
N THR A 108 7.93 11.72 -4.39
CA THR A 108 6.74 11.70 -3.51
C THR A 108 6.38 10.26 -3.19
N ASP A 109 6.18 9.93 -1.91
CA ASP A 109 5.82 8.58 -1.48
C ASP A 109 4.50 8.14 -2.11
N ILE A 110 4.38 6.86 -2.48
CA ILE A 110 3.05 6.28 -2.76
C ILE A 110 2.38 6.08 -1.41
N GLN A 111 1.14 6.55 -1.24
CA GLN A 111 0.37 6.31 -0.03
C GLN A 111 -0.79 5.37 -0.32
N ILE A 112 -0.89 4.29 0.44
CA ILE A 112 -2.02 3.39 0.48
C ILE A 112 -2.76 3.69 1.78
N LYS A 113 -3.96 4.28 1.69
CA LYS A 113 -4.80 4.60 2.84
C LYS A 113 -5.94 3.59 2.90
N MET A 114 -6.10 2.94 4.05
CA MET A 114 -7.19 2.01 4.32
C MET A 114 -8.15 2.63 5.33
N PHE A 115 -9.42 2.69 4.95
CA PHE A 115 -10.55 3.06 5.80
C PHE A 115 -11.43 1.82 6.00
N ASP A 116 -12.46 1.94 6.85
CA ASP A 116 -13.39 0.83 7.06
C ASP A 116 -14.26 0.55 5.81
N ASP A 117 -14.48 1.53 4.94
CA ASP A 117 -15.37 1.42 3.76
C ASP A 117 -14.62 1.43 2.40
N ARG A 118 -13.30 1.65 2.39
CA ARG A 118 -12.52 1.73 1.14
C ARG A 118 -11.01 1.65 1.36
N ILE A 119 -10.30 1.35 0.27
CA ILE A 119 -8.86 1.56 0.15
C ILE A 119 -8.64 2.63 -0.92
N VAL A 120 -7.82 3.63 -0.60
CA VAL A 120 -7.42 4.72 -1.50
C VAL A 120 -5.93 4.61 -1.74
N VAL A 121 -5.50 4.70 -3.01
CA VAL A 121 -4.08 4.79 -3.33
C VAL A 121 -3.79 6.14 -3.96
N GLU A 122 -2.95 6.93 -3.28
CA GLU A 122 -2.49 8.23 -3.73
C GLU A 122 -1.06 8.08 -4.29
N SER A 123 -0.94 8.30 -5.60
CA SER A 123 0.35 8.45 -6.28
C SER A 123 0.40 9.89 -6.77
N TYR A 124 1.23 10.73 -6.15
CA TYR A 124 1.42 12.10 -6.58
C TYR A 124 2.08 12.08 -7.96
N ARG A 125 1.27 12.29 -9.00
CA ARG A 125 1.73 12.85 -10.27
C ARG A 125 1.77 14.36 -10.06
N ASP A 126 2.92 14.99 -10.25
CA ASP A 126 2.97 16.45 -10.32
C ASP A 126 1.95 16.90 -11.38
N LEU A 127 1.00 17.74 -10.97
CA LEU A 127 0.08 18.47 -11.86
C LEU A 127 0.87 19.42 -12.76
#